data_AF-A0A2V6YPH2-F1
#
_entry.id   AF-A0A2V6YPH2-F1
#
_cell.length_a   1.000
_cell.length_b   1.000
_cell.length_c   1.000
_cell.angle_alpha   90.00
_cell.angle_beta   90.00
_cell.angle_gamma   90.00
#
_symmetry.space_group_name_H-M   'P 1'
#
loop_
_entity.id
_entity.type
_entity.pdbx_description
1 polymer ?
#
loop_
_entity_poly.entity_id
_entity_poly.type
_entity_poly.pdbx_seq_one_letter_code
_entity_poly.pdbx_strand_id
1 'polypeptide(L)'
;MTHEPTREPFDTLASAAPPDRPRRQRGRGSIPWIVGAAAVAGVAAAFSGAFVAGHYEARLGQMARELVATRQRLQREVAALNDQLALYRSAADLLRDPATRVVTLRGLGPSPGALGRVIWHRSAGGQLFVAKLPPPPPGKAYELWTIGQGPPRPAGVFRVDAEGRATQRVEPVAGGERVKGFTVTLEPERGVPAPTGPMVLASAG
;
A
#
# COMPACT_ATOMS: atom_id res chain seq x y z
N MET A 1 36.20 -79.84 -41.69
CA MET A 1 36.40 -81.24 -42.13
C MET A 1 34.99 -81.82 -42.26
N THR A 2 34.45 -82.22 -43.40
CA THR A 2 35.04 -82.62 -44.69
C THR A 2 33.85 -82.76 -45.66
N HIS A 3 34.01 -82.25 -46.88
CA HIS A 3 33.41 -82.64 -48.17
C HIS A 3 31.95 -83.15 -48.30
N GLU A 4 31.18 -82.50 -49.20
CA GLU A 4 30.59 -83.02 -50.47
C GLU A 4 30.55 -84.56 -50.69
N PRO A 5 29.72 -85.18 -51.59
CA PRO A 5 29.14 -84.57 -52.82
C PRO A 5 27.79 -85.18 -53.33
N THR A 6 27.40 -84.74 -54.54
CA THR A 6 26.92 -85.58 -55.69
C THR A 6 25.41 -85.72 -56.00
N ARG A 7 25.07 -85.25 -57.22
CA ARG A 7 24.26 -85.85 -58.31
C ARG A 7 23.05 -85.04 -58.80
N GLU A 8 23.25 -84.37 -59.94
CA GLU A 8 22.31 -84.13 -61.06
C GLU A 8 21.74 -85.48 -61.62
N PRO A 9 20.69 -85.58 -62.50
CA PRO A 9 20.29 -84.61 -63.56
C PRO A 9 18.78 -84.51 -64.01
N PHE A 10 18.51 -83.55 -64.95
CA PHE A 10 17.58 -83.46 -66.12
C PHE A 10 16.14 -84.04 -66.05
N ASP A 11 15.04 -83.52 -66.63
CA ASP A 11 14.71 -82.44 -67.58
C ASP A 11 13.16 -82.32 -67.61
N THR A 12 12.56 -81.15 -67.89
CA THR A 12 11.27 -81.00 -68.62
C THR A 12 11.08 -79.55 -69.08
N LEU A 13 10.94 -79.37 -70.40
CA LEU A 13 10.65 -78.12 -71.11
C LEU A 13 9.17 -77.71 -70.99
N ALA A 14 8.86 -76.42 -70.84
CA ALA A 14 7.68 -75.78 -71.46
C ALA A 14 7.66 -74.23 -71.39
N SER A 15 7.60 -73.63 -72.59
CA SER A 15 6.82 -72.44 -73.00
C SER A 15 7.32 -71.00 -72.74
N ALA A 16 7.13 -70.15 -73.75
CA ALA A 16 7.80 -68.87 -74.02
C ALA A 16 6.83 -67.66 -74.12
N ALA A 17 7.36 -66.44 -73.90
CA ALA A 17 6.91 -65.17 -74.52
C ALA A 17 7.99 -64.04 -74.36
N PRO A 18 8.33 -63.24 -75.41
CA PRO A 18 9.29 -62.12 -75.32
C PRO A 18 8.64 -60.74 -75.72
N PRO A 19 9.35 -59.59 -75.89
CA PRO A 19 9.28 -58.45 -74.96
C PRO A 19 8.88 -57.09 -75.59
N ASP A 20 8.58 -56.08 -74.76
CA ASP A 20 8.32 -54.70 -75.21
C ASP A 20 9.50 -53.75 -74.95
N ARG A 21 9.86 -52.94 -75.96
CA ARG A 21 10.91 -51.89 -75.89
C ARG A 21 10.29 -50.49 -76.04
N PRO A 22 10.68 -49.49 -75.24
CA PRO A 22 10.20 -48.12 -75.44
C PRO A 22 11.12 -47.32 -76.38
N ARG A 23 10.47 -46.62 -77.31
CA ARG A 23 11.07 -45.69 -78.28
C ARG A 23 11.19 -44.30 -77.66
N ARG A 24 12.39 -43.73 -77.62
CA ARG A 24 12.65 -42.34 -77.23
C ARG A 24 12.31 -41.37 -78.36
N GLN A 25 11.75 -40.21 -78.01
CA GLN A 25 11.77 -39.04 -78.88
C GLN A 25 12.13 -37.78 -78.08
N ARG A 26 13.09 -37.02 -78.60
CA ARG A 26 13.60 -35.73 -78.10
C ARG A 26 12.89 -34.58 -78.80
N GLY A 27 12.62 -33.50 -78.06
CA GLY A 27 12.97 -32.14 -78.47
C GLY A 27 11.85 -31.10 -78.54
N ARG A 28 11.92 -30.07 -77.68
CA ARG A 28 11.93 -28.62 -78.05
C ARG A 28 11.78 -27.70 -76.81
N GLY A 29 12.58 -26.62 -76.77
CA GLY A 29 12.17 -25.32 -76.25
C GLY A 29 12.58 -24.94 -74.82
N SER A 30 13.56 -24.06 -74.71
CA SER A 30 14.05 -23.37 -73.51
C SER A 30 13.20 -22.13 -73.13
N ILE A 31 13.24 -21.77 -71.83
CA ILE A 31 12.80 -20.51 -71.17
C ILE A 31 11.30 -20.33 -70.82
N PRO A 32 10.70 -21.19 -69.96
CA PRO A 32 9.49 -20.79 -69.19
C PRO A 32 9.75 -20.55 -67.69
N TRP A 33 10.93 -20.87 -67.16
CA TRP A 33 11.17 -20.82 -65.71
C TRP A 33 11.50 -19.42 -65.15
N ILE A 34 12.08 -18.52 -65.96
CA ILE A 34 12.56 -17.20 -65.49
C ILE A 34 11.38 -16.25 -65.19
N VAL A 35 10.31 -16.28 -66.01
CA VAL A 35 9.12 -15.43 -65.79
C VAL A 35 8.34 -15.88 -64.55
N GLY A 36 8.23 -17.19 -64.33
CA GLY A 36 7.64 -17.75 -63.10
C GLY A 36 8.44 -17.37 -61.85
N ALA A 37 9.78 -17.39 -61.95
CA ALA A 37 10.66 -17.02 -60.83
C ALA A 37 10.56 -15.53 -60.43
N ALA A 38 10.44 -14.61 -61.40
CA ALA A 38 10.31 -13.18 -61.12
C ALA A 38 8.98 -12.82 -60.44
N ALA A 39 7.86 -13.43 -60.85
CA ALA A 39 6.56 -13.23 -60.21
C ALA A 39 6.55 -13.72 -58.75
N VAL A 40 7.16 -14.88 -58.49
CA VAL A 40 7.30 -15.43 -57.13
C VAL A 40 8.18 -14.52 -56.25
N ALA A 41 9.26 -13.96 -56.78
CA ALA A 41 10.12 -13.03 -56.04
C ALA A 41 9.39 -11.74 -55.64
N GLY A 42 8.59 -11.16 -56.54
CA GLY A 42 7.78 -9.97 -56.26
C GLY A 42 6.74 -10.21 -55.16
N VAL A 43 6.05 -11.36 -55.22
CA VAL A 43 5.09 -11.78 -54.20
C VAL A 43 5.79 -12.00 -52.84
N ALA A 44 6.94 -12.67 -52.83
CA ALA A 44 7.73 -12.88 -51.62
C ALA A 44 8.23 -11.57 -50.98
N ALA A 45 8.64 -10.60 -51.80
CA ALA A 45 9.04 -9.27 -51.34
C ALA A 45 7.86 -8.49 -50.76
N ALA A 46 6.68 -8.55 -51.40
CA ALA A 46 5.46 -7.92 -50.89
C ALA A 46 4.99 -8.53 -49.56
N PHE A 47 5.00 -9.87 -49.45
CA PHE A 47 4.69 -10.57 -48.20
C PHE A 47 5.67 -10.22 -47.09
N SER A 48 6.97 -10.18 -47.40
CA SER A 48 8.02 -9.82 -46.44
C SER A 48 7.87 -8.36 -45.99
N GLY A 49 7.57 -7.43 -46.90
CA GLY A 49 7.27 -6.03 -46.58
C GLY A 49 6.04 -5.89 -45.69
N ALA A 50 4.94 -6.57 -46.01
CA ALA A 50 3.73 -6.56 -45.21
C ALA A 50 3.93 -7.18 -43.82
N PHE A 51 4.69 -8.28 -43.72
CA PHE A 51 5.05 -8.91 -42.46
C PHE A 51 5.89 -7.99 -41.57
N VAL A 52 6.91 -7.36 -42.15
CA VAL A 52 7.77 -6.40 -41.46
C VAL A 52 6.97 -5.18 -40.99
N ALA A 53 6.14 -4.61 -41.85
CA ALA A 53 5.27 -3.47 -41.51
C ALA A 53 4.31 -3.80 -40.36
N GLY A 54 3.60 -4.93 -40.43
CA GLY A 54 2.69 -5.36 -39.36
C GLY A 54 3.41 -5.60 -38.04
N HIS A 55 4.63 -6.15 -38.07
CA HIS A 55 5.43 -6.35 -36.87
C HIS A 55 5.93 -5.02 -36.25
N TYR A 56 6.30 -4.04 -37.06
CA TYR A 56 6.67 -2.70 -36.58
C TYR A 56 5.48 -1.95 -36.01
N GLU A 57 4.31 -2.00 -36.65
CA GLU A 57 3.07 -1.40 -36.13
C GLU A 57 2.67 -2.02 -34.79
N ALA A 58 2.78 -3.35 -34.67
CA ALA A 58 2.53 -4.05 -33.42
C ALA A 58 3.49 -3.61 -32.31
N ARG A 59 4.80 -3.48 -32.61
CA ARG A 59 5.81 -3.00 -31.65
C ARG A 59 5.59 -1.54 -31.24
N LEU A 60 5.28 -0.66 -32.20
CA LEU A 60 4.97 0.74 -31.93
C LEU A 60 3.73 0.88 -31.04
N GLY A 61 2.68 0.09 -31.32
CA GLY A 61 1.49 0.04 -30.49
C GLY A 61 1.76 -0.48 -29.07
N GLN A 62 2.63 -1.48 -28.91
CA GLN A 62 3.06 -1.96 -27.59
C GLN A 62 3.83 -0.89 -26.82
N MET A 63 4.84 -0.26 -27.43
CA MET A 63 5.63 0.81 -26.82
C MET A 63 4.77 2.01 -26.43
N ALA A 64 3.82 2.41 -27.28
CA ALA A 64 2.88 3.49 -26.98
C ALA A 64 2.01 3.16 -25.76
N ARG A 65 1.51 1.91 -25.67
CA ARG A 65 0.73 1.45 -24.50
C ARG A 65 1.59 1.43 -23.23
N GLU A 66 2.83 0.95 -23.31
CA GLU A 66 3.76 0.93 -22.18
C GLU A 66 4.10 2.35 -21.70
N LEU A 67 4.33 3.29 -22.62
CA LEU A 67 4.55 4.71 -22.32
C LEU A 67 3.34 5.32 -21.63
N VAL A 68 2.13 5.08 -22.13
CA VAL A 68 0.89 5.56 -21.51
C VAL A 68 0.72 4.96 -20.11
N ALA A 69 0.93 3.66 -19.96
CA ALA A 69 0.83 2.97 -18.67
C ALA A 69 1.87 3.51 -17.67
N THR A 70 3.11 3.75 -18.12
CA THR A 70 4.19 4.33 -17.31
C THR A 70 3.85 5.76 -16.90
N ARG A 71 3.37 6.59 -17.83
CA ARG A 71 2.95 7.96 -17.54
C ARG A 71 1.80 8.00 -16.53
N GLN A 72 0.81 7.13 -16.69
CA GLN A 72 -0.30 7.00 -15.73
C GLN A 72 0.17 6.51 -14.36
N ARG A 73 1.16 5.62 -14.30
CA ARG A 73 1.76 5.18 -13.04
C ARG A 73 2.49 6.33 -12.34
N LEU A 74 3.34 7.05 -13.06
CA LEU A 74 4.07 8.22 -12.53
C LEU A 74 3.10 9.31 -12.06
N GLN A 75 2.04 9.60 -12.81
CA GLN A 75 1.03 10.59 -12.40
C GLN A 75 0.33 10.19 -11.10
N ARG A 76 0.00 8.91 -10.93
CA ARG A 76 -0.59 8.40 -9.68
C ARG A 76 0.38 8.48 -8.52
N GLU A 77 1.65 8.16 -8.75
CA GLU A 77 2.70 8.25 -7.74
C GLU A 77 2.95 9.70 -7.30
N VAL A 78 3.01 10.64 -8.25
CA VAL A 78 3.10 12.08 -7.96
C VAL A 78 1.88 12.58 -7.18
N ALA A 79 0.67 12.15 -7.54
CA ALA A 79 -0.53 12.51 -6.80
C ALA A 79 -0.49 11.99 -5.36
N ALA A 80 -0.13 10.72 -5.18
CA ALA A 80 0.00 10.11 -3.85
C ALA A 80 1.07 10.81 -2.99
N LEU A 81 2.22 11.15 -3.57
CA LEU A 81 3.27 11.90 -2.88
C LEU A 81 2.82 13.31 -2.48
N ASN A 82 2.06 13.99 -3.35
CA ASN A 82 1.51 15.31 -3.03
C ASN A 82 0.47 15.24 -1.91
N ASP A 83 -0.40 14.22 -1.91
CA ASP A 83 -1.37 14.00 -0.84
C ASP A 83 -0.66 13.71 0.50
N GLN A 84 0.37 12.86 0.49
CA GLN A 84 1.22 12.62 1.65
C GLN A 84 1.90 13.90 2.14
N LEU A 85 2.45 14.71 1.22
CA LEU A 85 3.10 15.98 1.57
C LEU A 85 2.10 16.98 2.17
N ALA A 86 0.86 17.04 1.68
CA ALA A 86 -0.20 17.87 2.25
C ALA A 86 -0.58 17.42 3.67
N LEU A 87 -0.66 16.11 3.92
CA LEU A 87 -0.87 15.54 5.25
C LEU A 87 0.29 15.88 6.20
N TYR A 88 1.54 15.76 5.75
CA TYR A 88 2.71 16.13 6.57
C TYR A 88 2.75 17.63 6.86
N ARG A 89 2.44 18.48 5.88
CA ARG A 89 2.38 19.94 6.06
C ARG A 89 1.29 20.34 7.06
N SER A 90 0.08 19.81 6.91
CA SER A 90 -1.02 20.08 7.86
C SER A 90 -0.70 19.60 9.28
N ALA A 91 -0.10 18.41 9.44
CA ALA A 91 0.37 17.92 10.73
C ALA A 91 1.49 18.80 11.31
N ALA A 92 2.44 19.23 10.48
CA ALA A 92 3.52 20.13 10.88
C ALA A 92 3.00 21.52 11.25
N ASP A 93 1.99 22.05 10.56
CA ASP A 93 1.36 23.34 10.87
C ASP A 93 0.59 23.27 12.20
N LEU A 94 -0.08 22.16 12.50
CA LEU A 94 -0.70 21.91 13.81
C LEU A 94 0.34 21.80 14.94
N LEU A 95 1.48 21.15 14.69
CA LEU A 95 2.55 21.01 15.68
C LEU A 95 3.37 22.30 15.85
N ARG A 96 3.45 23.12 14.81
CA ARG A 96 4.06 24.46 14.82
C ARG A 96 3.13 25.52 15.38
N ASP A 97 1.85 25.22 15.60
CA ASP A 97 0.93 26.16 16.21
C ASP A 97 1.43 26.49 17.63
N PRO A 98 1.93 27.72 17.88
CA PRO A 98 2.38 28.13 19.20
C PRO A 98 1.24 28.13 20.23
N ALA A 99 0.00 27.90 19.82
CA ALA A 99 -1.13 27.66 20.71
C ALA A 99 -1.07 26.29 21.43
N THR A 100 -0.21 25.35 21.00
CA THR A 100 0.02 24.12 21.77
C THR A 100 0.81 24.45 23.04
N ARG A 101 0.15 24.25 24.19
CA ARG A 101 0.70 24.55 25.51
C ARG A 101 0.97 23.26 26.27
N VAL A 102 2.15 23.19 26.88
CA VAL A 102 2.46 22.17 27.88
C VAL A 102 2.18 22.75 29.26
N VAL A 103 1.13 22.25 29.92
CA VAL A 103 0.74 22.69 31.27
C VAL A 103 1.19 21.64 32.27
N THR A 104 2.05 22.03 33.21
CA THR A 104 2.49 21.14 34.30
C THR A 104 1.50 21.22 35.45
N LEU A 105 1.12 20.06 36.00
CA LEU A 105 0.29 19.92 37.19
C LEU A 105 1.13 19.37 38.34
N ARG A 106 0.98 19.95 39.52
CA ARG A 106 1.68 19.53 40.74
C ARG A 106 0.74 18.80 41.68
N GLY A 107 1.27 17.79 42.36
CA GLY A 107 0.62 17.06 43.44
C GLY A 107 0.16 17.97 44.56
N LEU A 108 -1.07 17.74 45.04
CA LEU A 108 -1.69 18.47 46.13
C LEU A 108 -2.36 17.52 47.12
N GLY A 109 -2.66 18.05 48.31
CA GLY A 109 -3.48 17.39 49.33
C GLY A 109 -2.99 15.98 49.65
N PRO A 110 -3.81 14.92 49.43
CA PRO A 110 -3.45 13.54 49.74
C PRO A 110 -2.44 12.93 48.76
N SER A 111 -1.98 13.66 47.73
CA SER A 111 -1.07 13.16 46.71
C SER A 111 0.04 14.17 46.37
N PRO A 112 0.83 14.66 47.35
CA PRO A 112 1.81 15.71 47.12
C PRO A 112 2.97 15.29 46.20
N GLY A 113 3.26 13.99 46.12
CA GLY A 113 4.27 13.42 45.22
C GLY A 113 3.79 13.16 43.79
N ALA A 114 2.49 13.34 43.52
CA ALA A 114 1.92 13.12 42.20
C ALA A 114 2.38 14.21 41.21
N LEU A 115 2.45 13.83 39.94
CA LEU A 115 2.87 14.70 38.85
C LEU A 115 1.89 14.57 37.69
N GLY A 116 1.59 15.69 37.04
CA GLY A 116 0.79 15.69 35.82
C GLY A 116 1.34 16.62 34.77
N ARG A 117 1.01 16.33 33.51
CA ARG A 117 1.30 17.19 32.37
C ARG A 117 0.15 17.09 31.37
N VAL A 118 -0.34 18.23 30.92
CA VAL A 118 -1.31 18.32 29.83
C VAL A 118 -0.63 18.94 28.62
N ILE A 119 -0.64 18.24 27.50
CA ILE A 119 -0.34 18.83 26.19
C ILE A 119 -1.67 19.27 25.61
N TRP A 120 -1.86 20.57 25.41
CA TRP A 120 -3.17 21.16 25.11
C TRP A 120 -3.11 22.05 23.88
N HIS A 121 -4.06 21.85 22.97
CA HIS A 121 -4.34 22.72 21.84
C HIS A 121 -5.80 23.18 21.87
N ARG A 122 -6.08 24.45 21.58
CA ARG A 122 -7.42 25.03 21.74
C ARG A 122 -8.48 24.38 20.83
N SER A 123 -8.15 24.12 19.57
CA SER A 123 -9.10 23.56 18.59
C SER A 123 -9.07 22.04 18.52
N ALA A 124 -7.95 21.41 18.87
CA ALA A 124 -7.75 19.96 18.74
C ALA A 124 -7.89 19.21 20.07
N GLY A 125 -8.00 19.93 21.19
CA GLY A 125 -8.00 19.35 22.52
C GLY A 125 -6.59 18.97 22.96
N GLY A 126 -6.46 17.95 23.79
CA GLY A 126 -5.16 17.58 24.34
C GLY A 126 -5.07 16.17 24.89
N GLN A 127 -3.99 15.94 25.63
CA GLN A 127 -3.70 14.70 26.31
C GLN A 127 -3.12 15.00 27.70
N LEU A 128 -3.74 14.44 28.74
CA LEU A 128 -3.21 14.37 30.09
C LEU A 128 -2.30 13.15 30.24
N PHE A 129 -1.18 13.34 30.93
CA PHE A 129 -0.30 12.32 31.44
C PHE A 129 -0.15 12.52 32.94
N VAL A 130 -0.26 11.45 33.72
CA VAL A 130 -0.05 11.48 35.17
C VAL A 130 0.90 10.38 35.61
N ALA A 131 1.57 10.62 36.73
CA ALA A 131 2.41 9.63 37.40
C ALA A 131 2.33 9.82 38.92
N LYS A 132 2.59 8.74 39.67
CA LYS A 132 2.61 8.71 41.13
C LYS A 132 1.27 9.14 41.78
N LEU A 133 0.16 8.96 41.06
CA LEU A 133 -1.17 9.02 41.67
C LEU A 133 -1.49 7.66 42.31
N PRO A 134 -1.96 7.61 43.57
CA PRO A 134 -2.40 6.35 44.16
C PRO A 134 -3.55 5.69 43.37
N PRO A 135 -3.70 4.36 43.38
CA PRO A 135 -4.91 3.73 42.88
C PRO A 135 -6.16 4.27 43.61
N PRO A 136 -7.22 4.70 42.89
CA PRO A 136 -8.40 5.25 43.54
C PRO A 136 -9.15 4.15 44.32
N PRO A 137 -9.74 4.47 45.48
CA PRO A 137 -10.57 3.53 46.25
C PRO A 137 -11.74 2.94 45.44
N PRO A 138 -12.36 1.83 45.90
CA PRO A 138 -13.55 1.28 45.28
C PRO A 138 -14.66 2.34 45.11
N GLY A 139 -15.31 2.36 43.93
CA GLY A 139 -16.36 3.33 43.57
C GLY A 139 -15.89 4.76 43.28
N LYS A 140 -14.58 5.00 43.31
CA LYS A 140 -13.96 6.30 42.98
C LYS A 140 -13.07 6.20 41.74
N ALA A 141 -12.90 7.32 41.06
CA ALA A 141 -11.97 7.53 39.95
C ALA A 141 -11.39 8.95 40.02
N TYR A 142 -10.41 9.25 39.18
CA TYR A 142 -9.92 10.61 39.02
C TYR A 142 -10.72 11.32 37.94
N GLU A 143 -11.02 12.59 38.15
CA GLU A 143 -11.68 13.42 37.15
C GLU A 143 -10.82 14.64 36.84
N LEU A 144 -10.55 14.84 35.55
CA LEU A 144 -9.85 16.00 35.01
C LEU A 144 -10.85 17.12 34.75
N TRP A 145 -10.43 18.34 35.04
CA TRP A 145 -11.22 19.55 34.82
C TRP A 145 -10.44 20.57 34.00
N THR A 146 -11.13 21.26 33.09
CA THR A 146 -10.61 22.48 32.46
C THR A 146 -11.01 23.71 33.27
N ILE A 147 -10.07 24.62 33.48
CA ILE A 147 -10.28 25.87 34.23
C ILE A 147 -10.25 27.05 33.28
N GLY A 148 -11.31 27.89 33.31
CA GLY A 148 -11.50 29.04 32.41
C GLY A 148 -11.88 30.32 33.16
N GLN A 149 -12.85 31.08 32.63
CA GLN A 149 -13.47 32.22 33.32
C GLN A 149 -14.65 31.82 34.21
N GLY A 150 -15.34 30.73 33.87
CA GLY A 150 -16.46 30.20 34.63
C GLY A 150 -16.09 29.01 35.54
N PRO A 151 -17.10 28.27 36.02
CA PRO A 151 -16.90 27.06 36.82
C PRO A 151 -15.99 26.02 36.12
N PRO A 152 -15.30 25.16 36.88
CA PRO A 152 -14.56 24.03 36.32
C PRO A 152 -15.47 23.17 35.44
N ARG A 153 -14.99 22.81 34.25
CA ARG A 153 -15.74 21.96 33.31
C ARG A 153 -15.15 20.55 33.28
N PRO A 154 -15.96 19.48 33.38
CA PRO A 154 -15.50 18.10 33.24
C PRO A 154 -14.72 17.91 31.94
N ALA A 155 -13.60 17.21 32.02
CA ALA A 155 -12.70 16.99 30.90
C ALA A 155 -12.20 15.53 30.82
N GLY A 156 -12.82 14.63 31.57
CA GLY A 156 -12.63 13.19 31.47
C GLY A 156 -12.42 12.51 32.82
N VAL A 157 -13.01 11.33 32.97
CA VAL A 157 -12.82 10.45 34.13
C VAL A 157 -11.83 9.36 33.75
N PHE A 158 -10.87 9.07 34.63
CA PHE A 158 -9.82 8.07 34.38
C PHE A 158 -9.40 7.33 35.65
N ARG A 159 -8.77 6.16 35.45
CA ARG A 159 -8.09 5.38 36.50
C ARG A 159 -6.61 5.28 36.16
N VAL A 160 -5.81 4.97 37.18
CA VAL A 160 -4.36 4.74 37.04
C VAL A 160 -4.02 3.26 37.08
N ASP A 161 -2.91 2.90 36.45
CA ASP A 161 -2.31 1.57 36.56
C ASP A 161 -1.70 1.31 37.96
N ALA A 162 -1.12 0.13 38.16
CA ALA A 162 -0.50 -0.25 39.43
C ALA A 162 0.70 0.64 39.81
N GLU A 163 1.35 1.28 38.84
CA GLU A 163 2.44 2.22 39.05
C GLU A 163 1.97 3.68 39.24
N GLY A 164 0.65 3.90 39.28
CA GLY A 164 0.05 5.22 39.47
C GLY A 164 0.14 6.12 38.24
N ARG A 165 0.18 5.54 37.04
CA ARG A 165 0.24 6.25 35.76
C ARG A 165 -1.07 6.13 35.00
N ALA A 166 -1.39 7.17 34.24
CA ALA A 166 -2.49 7.14 33.29
C ALA A 166 -2.29 8.16 32.17
N THR A 167 -3.02 7.94 31.08
CA THR A 167 -3.18 8.89 30.00
C THR A 167 -4.66 9.13 29.75
N GLN A 168 -5.10 10.38 29.71
CA GLN A 168 -6.50 10.73 29.43
C GLN A 168 -6.60 11.73 28.28
N ARG A 169 -7.39 11.38 27.27
CA ARG A 169 -7.72 12.28 26.15
C ARG A 169 -8.58 13.44 26.66
N VAL A 170 -8.27 14.65 26.21
CA VAL A 170 -8.99 15.88 26.58
C VAL A 170 -9.65 16.44 25.33
N GLU A 171 -10.98 16.47 25.28
CA GLU A 171 -11.66 17.04 24.12
C GLU A 171 -11.56 18.58 24.07
N PRO A 172 -11.63 19.20 22.88
CA PRO A 172 -11.70 20.65 22.75
C PRO A 172 -12.89 21.21 23.52
N VAL A 173 -12.71 22.38 24.14
CA VAL A 173 -13.83 23.07 24.81
C VAL A 173 -14.78 23.64 23.76
N ALA A 174 -16.07 23.32 23.87
CA ALA A 174 -17.11 23.84 22.98
C ALA A 174 -17.10 25.38 22.94
N GLY A 175 -17.35 25.94 21.75
CA GLY A 175 -17.23 27.39 21.53
C GLY A 175 -15.80 27.93 21.56
N GLY A 176 -14.80 27.05 21.74
CA GLY A 176 -13.40 27.42 21.77
C GLY A 176 -13.05 28.31 22.95
N GLU A 177 -13.71 28.23 24.10
CA GLU A 177 -13.37 29.09 25.23
C GLU A 177 -11.92 28.92 25.70
N ARG A 178 -11.32 29.99 26.25
CA ARG A 178 -9.93 29.98 26.68
C ARG A 178 -9.77 29.14 27.96
N VAL A 179 -9.02 28.04 27.85
CA VAL A 179 -8.54 27.26 29.01
C VAL A 179 -7.31 27.95 29.60
N LYS A 180 -7.43 28.35 30.87
CA LYS A 180 -6.34 28.96 31.65
C LYS A 180 -5.46 27.89 32.30
N GLY A 181 -6.07 26.80 32.79
CA GLY A 181 -5.36 25.73 33.48
C GLY A 181 -6.20 24.45 33.61
N PHE A 182 -5.70 23.53 34.42
CA PHE A 182 -6.32 22.22 34.65
C PHE A 182 -6.18 21.81 36.12
N THR A 183 -7.12 20.98 36.57
CA THR A 183 -7.05 20.34 37.89
C THR A 183 -7.57 18.91 37.82
N VAL A 184 -7.15 18.06 38.75
CA VAL A 184 -7.65 16.71 38.94
C VAL A 184 -8.16 16.55 40.36
N THR A 185 -9.33 15.94 40.50
CA THR A 185 -9.93 15.59 41.80
C THR A 185 -10.23 14.09 41.89
N LEU A 186 -10.42 13.59 43.11
CA LEU A 186 -10.88 12.21 43.35
C LEU A 186 -12.41 12.18 43.50
N GLU A 187 -13.10 11.64 42.51
CA GLU A 187 -14.56 11.74 42.35
C GLU A 187 -15.23 10.36 42.28
N PRO A 188 -16.57 10.26 42.37
CA PRO A 188 -17.29 9.04 41.99
C PRO A 188 -16.95 8.58 40.58
N GLU A 189 -16.86 7.27 40.35
CA GLU A 189 -16.42 6.71 39.06
C GLU A 189 -17.32 7.05 37.86
N ARG A 190 -18.58 7.45 38.11
CA ARG A 190 -19.50 7.94 37.08
C ARG A 190 -19.23 9.39 36.63
N GLY A 191 -18.28 10.08 37.28
CA GLY A 191 -18.05 11.51 37.14
C GLY A 191 -19.10 12.38 37.82
N VAL A 192 -18.84 13.68 37.90
CA VAL A 192 -19.75 14.67 38.49
C VAL A 192 -19.78 15.94 37.62
N PRO A 193 -20.88 16.73 37.66
CA PRO A 193 -20.96 17.96 36.85
C PRO A 193 -20.08 19.09 37.39
N ALA A 194 -19.66 19.02 38.65
CA ALA A 194 -18.76 19.97 39.30
C ALA A 194 -17.90 19.23 40.34
N PRO A 195 -16.67 19.70 40.65
CA PRO A 195 -15.78 19.03 41.59
C PRO A 195 -16.42 18.88 42.97
N THR A 196 -16.39 17.67 43.55
CA THR A 196 -16.91 17.39 44.90
C THR A 196 -15.86 16.82 45.84
N GLY A 197 -14.82 16.21 45.29
CA GLY A 197 -13.76 15.55 46.03
C GLY A 197 -12.52 16.40 46.25
N PRO A 198 -11.53 15.84 46.96
CA PRO A 198 -10.26 16.52 47.19
C PRO A 198 -9.51 16.72 45.87
N MET A 199 -8.89 17.88 45.74
CA MET A 199 -7.97 18.20 44.66
C MET A 199 -6.62 17.52 44.87
N VAL A 200 -6.17 16.77 43.87
CA VAL A 200 -4.94 15.98 43.91
C VAL A 200 -3.88 16.49 42.95
N LEU A 201 -4.28 17.19 41.88
CA LEU A 201 -3.35 17.88 40.97
C LEU A 201 -3.93 19.25 40.58
N ALA A 202 -3.06 20.26 40.43
CA ALA A 202 -3.44 21.53 39.82
C ALA A 202 -2.29 22.16 39.03
N SER A 203 -2.63 22.88 37.96
CA SER A 203 -1.68 23.75 37.27
C SER A 203 -1.31 24.95 38.15
N ALA A 204 -0.06 25.41 38.04
CA ALA A 204 0.29 26.74 38.54
C ALA A 204 -0.52 27.81 37.80
N GLY A 205 -1.04 28.78 38.55
CA GLY A 205 -1.79 29.93 38.01
C GLY A 205 -0.90 30.92 37.27
#